data_AF-A0A645D2Q0-F1
#
_entry.id   AF-A0A645D2Q0-F1
#
_cell.length_a   1.000
_cell.length_b   1.000
_cell.length_c   1.000
_cell.angle_alpha   90.00
_cell.angle_beta   90.00
_cell.angle_gamma   90.00
#
_symmetry.space_group_name_H-M   'P 1'
#
loop_
_entity.id
_entity.type
_entity.pdbx_description
1 polymer ?
#
loop_
_entity_poly.entity_id
_entity_poly.type
_entity_poly.pdbx_seq_one_letter_code
_entity_poly.pdbx_strand_id
1 'polypeptide(L)'
;MTNSNLVIKSSNQNSEIEVNSLDVNIRGMILLGGTCSDAKILDLAATLPVGGMILGTMPAALRDSAMKQPYPILLVDGFGRTGMNERAWKMLTANKSRELTLNAQFKGSESDDRPEVLIPLSDEAQESNTAARLTRGQLVRIHTAPMMGKIGVVEKVLPGLTPLNNGLRVCAASVIVDNKERNIIPVANLDVIGFTS
;
A
#
# COMPACT_ATOMS: atom_id res chain seq x y z
N MET A 1 -1.37 -4.78 17.14
CA MET A 1 -0.51 -5.69 16.36
C MET A 1 -1.17 -7.05 16.42
N THR A 2 -1.51 -7.65 15.28
CA THR A 2 -2.23 -8.93 15.21
C THR A 2 -1.48 -9.88 14.30
N ASN A 3 -1.25 -11.14 14.71
CA ASN A 3 -0.59 -12.16 13.90
C ASN A 3 -1.61 -13.24 13.49
N SER A 4 -1.82 -13.45 12.18
CA SER A 4 -2.88 -14.32 11.67
C SER A 4 -2.69 -14.68 10.19
N ASN A 5 -3.42 -15.70 9.72
CA ASN A 5 -3.39 -16.12 8.32
C ASN A 5 -4.08 -15.12 7.37
N LEU A 6 -3.46 -14.89 6.21
CA LEU A 6 -4.02 -14.04 5.14
C LEU A 6 -5.02 -14.79 4.26
N VAL A 7 -6.21 -14.20 4.06
CA VAL A 7 -7.23 -14.68 3.12
C VAL A 7 -7.70 -13.60 2.16
N ILE A 8 -7.90 -13.99 0.91
CA ILE A 8 -8.33 -13.08 -0.16
C ILE A 8 -9.85 -13.08 -0.22
N LYS A 9 -10.47 -11.89 -0.22
CA LYS A 9 -11.93 -11.68 -0.21
C LYS A 9 -12.42 -10.81 -1.36
N SER A 10 -11.59 -10.63 -2.38
CA SER A 10 -11.87 -9.90 -3.61
C SER A 10 -11.35 -10.69 -4.81
N SER A 11 -12.10 -10.73 -5.91
CA SER A 11 -11.69 -11.43 -7.14
C SER A 11 -10.39 -10.89 -7.78
N ASN A 12 -10.15 -9.58 -7.69
CA ASN A 12 -8.95 -8.93 -8.22
C ASN A 12 -8.61 -7.63 -7.44
N GLN A 13 -7.49 -7.01 -7.81
CA GLN A 13 -6.96 -5.82 -7.14
C GLN A 13 -7.89 -4.61 -7.16
N ASN A 14 -8.82 -4.53 -8.11
CA ASN A 14 -9.74 -3.40 -8.30
C ASN A 14 -11.16 -3.69 -7.78
N SER A 15 -11.46 -4.94 -7.40
CA SER A 15 -12.81 -5.33 -7.00
C SER A 15 -13.08 -5.04 -5.52
N GLU A 16 -14.36 -4.82 -5.21
CA GLU A 16 -14.86 -4.73 -3.84
C GLU A 16 -14.64 -6.03 -3.06
N ILE A 17 -14.66 -5.94 -1.73
CA ILE A 17 -14.80 -7.13 -0.88
C ILE A 17 -16.17 -7.75 -1.12
N GLU A 18 -16.17 -9.06 -1.36
CA GLU A 18 -17.39 -9.82 -1.61
C GLU A 18 -18.08 -10.13 -0.29
N VAL A 19 -19.26 -9.55 -0.05
CA VAL A 19 -20.03 -9.75 1.19
C VAL A 19 -20.26 -11.23 1.48
N ASN A 20 -20.61 -12.00 0.45
CA ASN A 20 -20.88 -13.44 0.56
C ASN A 20 -19.66 -14.28 0.92
N SER A 21 -18.44 -13.71 0.83
CA SER A 21 -17.21 -14.38 1.22
C SER A 21 -16.89 -14.26 2.72
N LEU A 22 -17.67 -13.46 3.46
CA LEU A 22 -17.51 -13.25 4.90
C LEU A 22 -18.36 -14.27 5.68
N ASP A 23 -17.81 -15.48 5.82
CA ASP A 23 -18.41 -16.57 6.60
C ASP A 23 -17.64 -16.82 7.91
N VAL A 24 -18.06 -17.83 8.69
CA VAL A 24 -17.46 -18.15 10.00
C VAL A 24 -15.97 -18.53 9.90
N ASN A 25 -15.49 -18.96 8.73
CA ASN A 25 -14.10 -19.42 8.55
C ASN A 25 -13.08 -18.28 8.62
N ILE A 26 -13.52 -17.02 8.58
CA ILE A 26 -12.63 -15.85 8.60
C ILE A 26 -12.25 -15.39 10.00
N ARG A 27 -12.79 -16.01 11.05
CA ARG A 27 -12.55 -15.60 12.44
C ARG A 27 -11.05 -15.61 12.72
N GLY A 28 -10.55 -14.49 13.26
CA GLY A 28 -9.14 -14.31 13.55
C GLY A 28 -8.25 -14.27 12.32
N MET A 29 -8.76 -14.21 11.09
CA MET A 29 -7.94 -14.10 9.87
C MET A 29 -7.74 -12.64 9.48
N ILE A 30 -6.70 -12.37 8.69
CA ILE A 30 -6.50 -11.06 8.08
C ILE A 30 -7.03 -11.08 6.65
N LEU A 31 -7.98 -10.20 6.37
CA LEU A 31 -8.66 -10.15 5.09
C LEU A 31 -7.89 -9.25 4.11
N LEU A 32 -7.70 -9.70 2.88
CA LEU A 32 -7.17 -8.90 1.78
C LEU A 32 -8.27 -8.60 0.77
N GLY A 33 -8.45 -7.33 0.45
CA GLY A 33 -9.38 -6.86 -0.59
C GLY A 33 -8.79 -5.75 -1.45
N GLY A 34 -9.37 -5.56 -2.64
CA GLY A 34 -8.99 -4.46 -3.52
C GLY A 34 -9.49 -3.12 -2.98
N THR A 35 -10.80 -3.02 -2.78
CA THR A 35 -11.45 -1.84 -2.19
C THR A 35 -12.62 -2.25 -1.29
N CYS A 36 -13.04 -1.36 -0.39
CA CYS A 36 -14.26 -1.50 0.39
C CYS A 36 -15.00 -0.16 0.38
N SER A 37 -16.20 -0.10 -0.20
CA SER A 37 -17.00 1.13 -0.25
C SER A 37 -18.31 1.11 0.54
N ASP A 38 -18.61 0.01 1.23
CA ASP A 38 -19.76 -0.11 2.12
C ASP A 38 -19.32 -0.26 3.59
N ALA A 39 -19.79 0.63 4.47
CA ALA A 39 -19.55 0.56 5.91
C ALA A 39 -20.05 -0.76 6.53
N LYS A 40 -21.12 -1.33 5.97
CA LYS A 40 -21.70 -2.58 6.47
C LYS A 40 -20.73 -3.76 6.38
N ILE A 41 -19.81 -3.74 5.42
CA ILE A 41 -18.75 -4.77 5.30
C ILE A 41 -17.80 -4.68 6.49
N LEU A 42 -17.46 -3.46 6.91
CA LEU A 42 -16.60 -3.24 8.07
C LEU A 42 -17.29 -3.75 9.35
N ASP A 43 -18.56 -3.40 9.51
CA ASP A 43 -19.35 -3.83 10.66
C ASP A 43 -19.57 -5.34 10.67
N LEU A 44 -19.82 -5.96 9.50
CA LEU A 44 -19.96 -7.41 9.37
C LEU A 44 -18.66 -8.12 9.78
N ALA A 45 -17.50 -7.64 9.34
CA ALA A 45 -16.21 -8.19 9.77
C ALA A 45 -15.97 -8.05 11.28
N ALA A 46 -16.53 -7.02 11.94
CA ALA A 46 -16.50 -6.89 13.40
C ALA A 46 -17.33 -7.98 14.10
N THR A 47 -18.47 -8.36 13.52
CA THR A 47 -19.30 -9.45 14.08
C THR A 47 -18.66 -10.83 13.92
N LEU A 48 -17.75 -10.98 12.95
CA LEU A 48 -16.97 -12.19 12.66
C LEU A 48 -15.50 -12.01 13.10
N PRO A 49 -15.24 -11.68 14.37
CA PRO A 49 -14.04 -11.01 14.89
C PRO A 49 -12.76 -11.38 14.13
N VAL A 50 -12.47 -10.61 13.08
CA VAL A 50 -11.31 -10.80 12.21
C VAL A 50 -10.04 -10.31 12.90
N GLY A 51 -8.89 -10.84 12.50
CA GLY A 51 -7.59 -10.36 12.97
C GLY A 51 -7.22 -8.97 12.40
N GLY A 52 -7.78 -8.63 11.24
CA GLY A 52 -7.62 -7.32 10.61
C GLY A 52 -8.02 -7.31 9.13
N MET A 53 -7.84 -6.17 8.48
CA MET A 53 -8.16 -5.99 7.07
C MET A 53 -7.08 -5.16 6.36
N ILE A 54 -6.67 -5.62 5.19
CA ILE A 54 -5.76 -4.93 4.26
C ILE A 54 -6.56 -4.63 2.99
N LEU A 55 -6.63 -3.36 2.63
CA LEU A 55 -7.32 -2.87 1.44
C LEU A 55 -6.34 -2.10 0.55
N GLY A 56 -6.57 -2.09 -0.77
CA GLY A 56 -5.91 -1.14 -1.65
C GLY A 56 -6.36 0.28 -1.34
N THR A 57 -7.66 0.52 -1.53
CA THR A 57 -8.29 1.81 -1.22
C THR A 57 -9.59 1.68 -0.43
N MET A 58 -10.01 2.79 0.18
CA MET A 58 -11.35 2.95 0.77
C MET A 58 -11.82 4.40 0.55
N PRO A 59 -13.11 4.70 0.34
CA PRO A 59 -13.60 6.07 0.31
C PRO A 59 -13.30 6.82 1.62
N ALA A 60 -12.85 8.08 1.52
CA ALA A 60 -12.54 8.90 2.69
C ALA A 60 -13.75 9.07 3.65
N ALA A 61 -14.97 9.04 3.12
CA ALA A 61 -16.20 9.08 3.91
C ALA A 61 -16.35 7.91 4.89
N LEU A 62 -15.68 6.77 4.66
CA LEU A 62 -15.70 5.62 5.56
C LEU A 62 -14.63 5.68 6.65
N ARG A 63 -13.77 6.71 6.66
CA ARG A 63 -12.67 6.82 7.62
C ARG A 63 -13.15 6.70 9.07
N ASP A 64 -14.19 7.44 9.44
CA ASP A 64 -14.66 7.45 10.83
C ASP A 64 -15.32 6.12 11.23
N SER A 65 -15.95 5.43 10.28
CA SER A 65 -16.47 4.07 10.49
C SER A 65 -15.33 3.06 10.65
N ALA A 66 -14.27 3.17 9.85
CA ALA A 66 -13.09 2.31 9.94
C ALA A 66 -12.32 2.49 11.26
N MET A 67 -12.18 3.74 11.74
CA MET A 67 -11.51 4.04 13.01
C MET A 67 -12.24 3.50 14.24
N LYS A 68 -13.55 3.23 14.13
CA LYS A 68 -14.36 2.66 15.22
C LYS A 68 -14.30 1.13 15.28
N GLN A 69 -13.73 0.49 14.26
CA GLN A 69 -13.69 -0.97 14.21
C GLN A 69 -12.77 -1.53 15.30
N PRO A 70 -13.12 -2.68 15.90
CA PRO A 70 -12.31 -3.31 16.95
C PRO A 70 -11.07 -4.04 16.41
N TYR A 71 -10.80 -3.95 15.11
CA TYR A 71 -9.70 -4.61 14.42
C TYR A 71 -8.95 -3.61 13.52
N PRO A 72 -7.66 -3.85 13.25
CA PRO A 72 -6.86 -2.94 12.43
C PRO A 72 -7.27 -2.98 10.95
N ILE A 73 -7.34 -1.80 10.32
CA ILE A 73 -7.55 -1.63 8.88
C ILE A 73 -6.36 -0.87 8.30
N LEU A 74 -5.68 -1.44 7.30
CA LEU A 74 -4.57 -0.82 6.59
C LEU A 74 -4.94 -0.59 5.12
N LEU A 75 -4.70 0.63 4.64
CA LEU A 75 -4.88 1.00 3.24
C LEU A 75 -3.51 1.11 2.56
N VAL A 76 -3.26 0.30 1.53
CA VAL A 76 -1.97 0.26 0.82
C VAL A 76 -1.78 1.50 -0.05
N ASP A 77 -2.84 1.91 -0.74
CA ASP A 77 -2.86 3.06 -1.65
C ASP A 77 -3.74 4.21 -1.12
N GLY A 78 -4.15 4.13 0.15
CA GLY A 78 -4.83 5.21 0.86
C GLY A 78 -6.32 5.34 0.53
N PHE A 79 -6.81 6.58 0.46
CA PHE A 79 -8.24 6.82 0.23
C PHE A 79 -8.56 6.95 -1.26
N GLY A 80 -9.66 6.34 -1.69
CA GLY A 80 -10.07 6.31 -3.09
C GLY A 80 -11.02 5.15 -3.40
N ARG A 81 -11.14 4.84 -4.70
CA ARG A 81 -11.94 3.73 -5.24
C ARG A 81 -11.19 2.95 -6.33
N THR A 82 -9.88 3.16 -6.45
CA THR A 82 -9.06 2.62 -7.54
C THR A 82 -8.59 1.20 -7.29
N GLY A 83 -8.76 0.69 -6.06
CA GLY A 83 -8.26 -0.63 -5.68
C GLY A 83 -6.79 -0.58 -5.27
N MET A 84 -6.12 -1.73 -5.37
CA MET A 84 -4.73 -1.91 -4.98
C MET A 84 -3.82 -1.89 -6.21
N ASN A 85 -2.63 -1.30 -6.07
CA ASN A 85 -1.60 -1.38 -7.08
C ASN A 85 -1.18 -2.83 -7.33
N GLU A 86 -0.86 -3.14 -8.60
CA GLU A 86 -0.65 -4.51 -9.05
C GLU A 86 0.53 -5.21 -8.38
N ARG A 87 1.58 -4.47 -8.03
CA ARG A 87 2.76 -5.03 -7.37
C ARG A 87 2.45 -5.46 -5.94
N ALA A 88 1.77 -4.62 -5.16
CA ALA A 88 1.34 -4.95 -3.81
C ALA A 88 0.33 -6.10 -3.82
N TRP A 89 -0.63 -6.09 -4.75
CA TRP A 89 -1.59 -7.18 -4.90
C TRP A 89 -0.89 -8.50 -5.19
N LYS A 90 0.01 -8.57 -6.18
CA LYS A 90 0.78 -9.77 -6.49
C LYS A 90 1.61 -10.25 -5.30
N MET A 91 2.26 -9.34 -4.58
CA MET A 91 3.08 -9.66 -3.41
C MET A 91 2.24 -10.24 -2.26
N LEU A 92 1.11 -9.61 -1.92
CA LEU A 92 0.26 -10.07 -0.83
C LEU A 92 -0.46 -11.38 -1.19
N THR A 93 -0.98 -11.50 -2.42
CA THR A 93 -1.65 -12.74 -2.87
C THR A 93 -0.70 -13.92 -3.03
N ALA A 94 0.58 -13.70 -3.37
CA ALA A 94 1.61 -14.74 -3.35
C ALA A 94 1.86 -15.30 -1.94
N ASN A 95 1.55 -14.52 -0.90
CA ASN A 95 1.65 -14.92 0.50
C ASN A 95 0.30 -15.34 1.11
N LYS A 96 -0.69 -15.70 0.27
CA LYS A 96 -1.96 -16.26 0.76
C LYS A 96 -1.74 -17.46 1.68
N SER A 97 -2.60 -17.64 2.68
CA SER A 97 -2.53 -18.73 3.66
C SER A 97 -1.25 -18.76 4.51
N ARG A 98 -0.38 -17.75 4.40
CA ARG A 98 0.74 -17.55 5.32
C ARG A 98 0.28 -16.68 6.48
N GLU A 99 0.94 -16.86 7.61
CA GLU A 99 0.81 -15.99 8.75
C GLU A 99 1.47 -14.64 8.44
N LEU A 100 0.81 -13.55 8.81
CA LEU A 100 1.40 -12.23 8.76
C LEU A 100 1.03 -11.45 10.01
N THR A 101 1.88 -10.49 10.36
CA THR A 101 1.60 -9.54 11.42
C THR A 101 1.19 -8.20 10.85
N LEU A 102 0.02 -7.70 11.27
CA LEU A 102 -0.53 -6.42 10.87
C LEU A 102 -0.44 -5.41 12.02
N ASN A 103 0.17 -4.26 11.74
CA ASN A 103 0.20 -3.11 12.62
C ASN A 103 -0.33 -1.89 11.86
N ALA A 104 -1.56 -1.47 12.17
CA ALA A 104 -2.20 -0.31 11.53
C ALA A 104 -2.16 0.95 12.41
N GLN A 105 -1.26 1.02 13.40
CA GLN A 105 -1.12 2.22 14.23
C GLN A 105 -0.61 3.39 13.37
N PHE A 106 -1.30 4.53 13.50
CA PHE A 106 -0.91 5.77 12.87
C PHE A 106 -1.22 6.92 13.83
N LYS A 107 -0.19 7.58 14.34
CA LYS A 107 -0.33 8.72 15.27
C LYS A 107 -0.12 10.09 14.59
N GLY A 108 -0.18 10.12 13.25
CA GLY A 108 0.01 11.32 12.45
C GLY A 108 1.39 11.40 11.78
N SER A 109 1.61 12.46 11.01
CA SER A 109 2.87 12.68 10.27
C SER A 109 4.09 12.92 11.15
N GLU A 110 3.86 13.39 12.38
CA GLU A 110 4.90 13.74 13.35
C GLU A 110 5.42 12.53 14.13
N SER A 111 4.75 11.37 14.05
CA SER A 111 5.19 10.14 14.70
C SER A 111 5.91 9.23 13.72
N ASP A 112 6.94 8.53 14.20
CA ASP A 112 7.62 7.49 13.43
C ASP A 112 6.80 6.18 13.34
N ASP A 113 5.69 6.10 14.06
CA ASP A 113 4.76 4.97 14.00
C ASP A 113 4.09 4.91 12.61
N ARG A 114 4.64 4.05 11.74
CA ARG A 114 4.12 3.77 10.41
C ARG A 114 3.31 2.48 10.40
N PRO A 115 2.13 2.47 9.75
CA PRO A 115 1.45 1.23 9.46
C PRO A 115 2.32 0.27 8.65
N GLU A 116 2.33 -1.00 9.03
CA GLU A 116 3.20 -2.02 8.45
C GLU A 116 2.53 -3.40 8.41
N VAL A 117 3.00 -4.22 7.47
CA VAL A 117 2.66 -5.63 7.31
C VAL A 117 3.96 -6.42 7.31
N LEU A 118 4.14 -7.29 8.30
CA LEU A 118 5.30 -8.15 8.43
C LEU A 118 4.94 -9.55 7.97
N ILE A 119 5.65 -10.04 6.95
CA ILE A 119 5.50 -11.39 6.43
C ILE A 119 6.80 -12.13 6.75
N PRO A 120 6.82 -13.09 7.69
CA PRO A 120 8.02 -13.88 7.94
C PRO A 120 8.40 -14.61 6.65
N LEU A 121 9.67 -14.65 6.29
CA LEU A 121 10.16 -15.42 5.14
C LEU A 121 10.97 -16.60 5.66
N SER A 122 10.99 -17.72 4.93
CA SER A 122 11.96 -18.79 5.19
C SER A 122 13.36 -18.30 4.83
N ASP A 123 14.40 -18.82 5.50
CA ASP A 123 15.80 -18.34 5.56
C ASP A 123 16.54 -18.07 4.22
N GLU A 124 15.91 -18.32 3.06
CA GLU A 124 16.44 -18.05 1.72
C GLU A 124 15.98 -16.71 1.14
N ALA A 125 15.32 -15.86 1.94
CA ALA A 125 14.96 -14.52 1.50
C ALA A 125 16.19 -13.64 1.35
N GLN A 126 16.57 -13.38 0.09
CA GLN A 126 17.55 -12.37 -0.25
C GLN A 126 17.11 -11.03 0.37
N GLU A 127 17.97 -10.42 1.19
CA GLU A 127 17.70 -9.10 1.77
C GLU A 127 17.25 -8.16 0.66
N SER A 128 16.05 -7.61 0.83
CA SER A 128 15.61 -6.49 0.00
C SER A 128 16.59 -5.36 0.26
N ASN A 129 17.44 -5.05 -0.74
CA ASN A 129 18.28 -3.86 -0.71
C ASN A 129 17.38 -2.62 -0.55
N THR A 130 17.14 -2.20 0.69
CA THR A 130 16.60 -0.88 1.01
C THR A 130 17.68 0.10 0.62
N ALA A 131 17.55 0.64 -0.59
CA ALA A 131 18.52 1.61 -1.05
C ALA A 131 18.36 2.88 -0.20
N ALA A 132 19.35 3.13 0.67
CA ALA A 132 19.42 4.34 1.48
C ALA A 132 19.49 5.62 0.63
N ARG A 133 19.75 5.49 -0.68
CA ARG A 133 19.88 6.59 -1.62
C ARG A 133 19.18 6.27 -2.94
N LEU A 134 18.45 7.25 -3.46
CA LEU A 134 17.83 7.19 -4.77
C LEU A 134 18.90 7.13 -5.86
N THR A 135 18.86 6.12 -6.73
CA THR A 135 19.79 5.91 -7.85
C THR A 135 19.06 5.49 -9.13
N ARG A 136 19.74 5.61 -10.28
CA ARG A 136 19.24 5.13 -11.57
C ARG A 136 18.87 3.63 -11.50
N GLY A 137 17.81 3.24 -12.21
CA GLY A 137 17.34 1.86 -12.33
C GLY A 137 16.42 1.41 -11.19
N GLN A 138 16.22 2.23 -10.16
CA GLN A 138 15.30 1.90 -9.08
C GLN A 138 13.84 2.03 -9.53
N LEU A 139 13.02 1.12 -9.05
CA LEU A 139 11.58 1.22 -9.08
C LEU A 139 11.14 2.13 -7.93
N VAL A 140 10.31 3.12 -8.24
CA VAL A 140 9.77 4.06 -7.27
C VAL A 140 8.26 4.13 -7.35
N ARG A 141 7.60 4.30 -6.20
CA ARG A 141 6.20 4.69 -6.10
C ARG A 141 6.09 6.20 -5.92
N ILE A 142 5.16 6.83 -6.64
CA ILE A 142 4.99 8.28 -6.65
C ILE A 142 3.90 8.69 -5.65
N HIS A 143 4.21 9.67 -4.80
CA HIS A 143 3.33 10.16 -3.73
C HIS A 143 2.64 11.50 -4.00
N THR A 144 2.76 12.01 -5.22
CA THR A 144 2.21 13.32 -5.60
C THR A 144 1.26 13.21 -6.79
N ALA A 145 0.20 14.01 -6.77
CA ALA A 145 -0.67 14.21 -7.92
C ALA A 145 0.14 14.81 -9.11
N PRO A 146 -0.27 14.52 -10.37
CA PRO A 146 -1.39 13.68 -10.78
C PRO A 146 -1.06 12.17 -10.85
N MET A 147 0.16 11.77 -10.48
CA MET A 147 0.67 10.40 -10.65
C MET A 147 0.67 9.60 -9.33
N MET A 148 -0.14 10.00 -8.35
CA MET A 148 -0.18 9.36 -7.03
C MET A 148 -0.45 7.85 -7.18
N GLY A 149 0.35 7.03 -6.49
CA GLY A 149 0.27 5.57 -6.52
C GLY A 149 0.91 4.91 -7.74
N LYS A 150 1.26 5.66 -8.79
CA LYS A 150 1.93 5.09 -9.97
C LYS A 150 3.35 4.63 -9.64
N ILE A 151 3.77 3.59 -10.34
CA ILE A 151 5.14 3.06 -10.29
C ILE A 151 5.91 3.58 -11.50
N GLY A 152 7.14 4.03 -11.28
CA GLY A 152 8.05 4.44 -12.34
C GLY A 152 9.48 3.94 -12.12
N VAL A 153 10.33 4.12 -13.13
CA VAL A 153 11.75 3.80 -13.09
C VAL A 153 12.56 5.09 -13.00
N VAL A 154 13.45 5.20 -12.02
CA VAL A 154 14.38 6.33 -11.90
C VAL A 154 15.37 6.25 -13.05
N GLU A 155 15.33 7.22 -13.95
CA GLU A 155 16.32 7.35 -15.00
C GLU A 155 17.58 8.06 -14.51
N LYS A 156 17.42 9.14 -13.75
CA LYS A 156 18.52 9.84 -13.06
C LYS A 156 18.01 10.74 -11.95
N VAL A 157 18.84 10.95 -10.94
CA VAL A 157 18.68 12.06 -9.98
C VAL A 157 19.30 13.31 -10.60
N LEU A 158 18.57 14.43 -10.60
CA LEU A 158 19.04 15.68 -11.18
C LEU A 158 20.07 16.34 -10.23
N PRO A 159 21.14 16.94 -10.76
CA PRO A 159 22.15 17.59 -9.93
C PRO A 159 21.59 18.87 -9.30
N GLY A 160 21.85 19.05 -8.00
CA GLY A 160 21.46 20.26 -7.27
C GLY A 160 19.94 20.43 -7.12
N LEU A 161 19.51 21.69 -6.92
CA LEU A 161 18.10 22.04 -6.81
C LEU A 161 17.51 22.31 -8.20
N THR A 162 16.42 21.61 -8.52
CA THR A 162 15.68 21.78 -9.77
C THR A 162 14.52 22.75 -9.55
N PRO A 163 14.39 23.81 -10.38
CA PRO A 163 13.22 24.67 -10.34
C PRO A 163 12.00 23.93 -10.90
N LEU A 164 10.89 24.00 -10.18
CA LEU A 164 9.61 23.41 -10.58
C LEU A 164 8.64 24.51 -11.00
N ASN A 165 7.59 24.12 -11.75
CA ASN A 165 6.57 25.06 -12.25
C ASN A 165 5.79 25.78 -11.13
N ASN A 166 5.82 25.24 -9.91
CA ASN A 166 5.22 25.85 -8.72
C ASN A 166 6.15 26.86 -8.01
N GLY A 167 7.31 27.19 -8.59
CA GLY A 167 8.28 28.14 -8.04
C GLY A 167 9.24 27.57 -6.99
N LEU A 168 9.04 26.32 -6.54
CA LEU A 168 9.96 25.67 -5.60
C LEU A 168 11.26 25.24 -6.29
N ARG A 169 12.33 25.18 -5.51
CA ARG A 169 13.63 24.64 -5.91
C ARG A 169 13.98 23.48 -4.99
N VAL A 170 13.92 22.26 -5.50
CA VAL A 170 14.06 21.03 -4.69
C VAL A 170 14.94 20.00 -5.38
N CYS A 171 15.50 19.06 -4.62
CA CYS A 171 16.11 17.87 -5.19
C CYS A 171 15.05 17.05 -5.93
N ALA A 172 15.29 16.74 -7.20
CA ALA A 172 14.33 16.07 -8.07
C ALA A 172 14.99 14.94 -8.87
N ALA A 173 14.18 14.00 -9.33
CA ALA A 173 14.58 12.92 -10.21
C ALA A 173 13.75 12.90 -11.50
N SER A 174 14.39 12.46 -12.59
CA SER A 174 13.75 12.11 -13.85
C SER A 174 13.25 10.68 -13.72
N VAL A 175 11.93 10.49 -13.72
CA VAL A 175 11.26 9.19 -13.58
C VAL A 175 10.50 8.88 -14.85
N ILE A 176 10.69 7.67 -15.37
CA ILE A 176 9.93 7.15 -16.49
C ILE A 176 8.70 6.42 -15.94
N VAL A 177 7.52 6.93 -16.27
CA VAL A 177 6.21 6.37 -15.93
C VAL A 177 5.56 5.94 -17.26
N ASP A 178 4.49 5.12 -17.22
CA ASP A 178 3.58 4.74 -18.32
C ASP A 178 3.94 5.21 -19.76
N ASN A 179 3.93 4.30 -20.74
CA ASN A 179 4.25 4.62 -22.15
C ASN A 179 5.60 5.33 -22.36
N LYS A 180 6.55 5.17 -21.42
CA LYS A 180 7.89 5.78 -21.43
C LYS A 180 7.87 7.30 -21.29
N GLU A 181 6.82 7.87 -20.71
CA GLU A 181 6.76 9.31 -20.43
C GLU A 181 7.71 9.70 -19.30
N ARG A 182 8.47 10.77 -19.52
CA ARG A 182 9.44 11.28 -18.57
C ARG A 182 8.83 12.39 -17.72
N ASN A 183 8.94 12.24 -16.41
CA ASN A 183 8.43 13.18 -15.43
C ASN A 183 9.53 13.63 -14.48
N ILE A 184 9.53 14.91 -14.12
CA ILE A 184 10.42 15.47 -13.09
C ILE A 184 9.64 15.50 -11.78
N ILE A 185 10.10 14.74 -10.79
CA ILE A 185 9.40 14.56 -9.52
C ILE A 185 10.36 14.86 -8.36
N PRO A 186 9.93 15.62 -7.33
CA PRO A 186 10.71 15.80 -6.10
C PRO A 186 11.11 14.45 -5.50
N VAL A 187 12.37 14.32 -5.06
CA VAL A 187 12.84 13.08 -4.40
C VAL A 187 12.02 12.76 -3.16
N ALA A 188 11.56 13.78 -2.43
CA ALA A 188 10.70 13.63 -1.26
C ALA A 188 9.32 13.01 -1.57
N ASN A 189 8.93 12.94 -2.84
CA ASN A 189 7.65 12.35 -3.28
C ASN A 189 7.85 10.96 -3.92
N LEU A 190 9.00 10.33 -3.72
CA LEU A 190 9.35 9.02 -4.28
C LEU A 190 9.73 8.03 -3.17
N ASP A 191 9.03 6.90 -3.12
CA ASP A 191 9.40 5.76 -2.28
C ASP A 191 10.11 4.70 -3.13
N VAL A 192 11.31 4.27 -2.73
CA VAL A 192 12.01 3.17 -3.42
C VAL A 192 11.36 1.83 -3.06
N ILE A 193 10.97 1.07 -4.07
CA ILE A 193 10.25 -0.22 -3.92
C ILE A 193 10.96 -1.40 -4.62
N GLY A 194 12.19 -1.16 -5.10
CA GLY A 194 13.07 -2.18 -5.68
C GLY A 194 13.93 -1.65 -6.83
N PHE A 195 14.41 -2.57 -7.65
CA PHE A 195 15.21 -2.29 -8.85
C PHE A 195 14.57 -2.97 -10.07
N THR A 196 14.82 -2.44 -11.26
CA THR A 196 14.59 -3.18 -12.50
C THR A 196 15.63 -4.30 -12.58
N SER A 197 15.17 -5.55 -12.69
CA SER A 197 16.02 -6.72 -12.98
C SER A 197 16.73 -6.59 -14.31
#